data_AF-A0AAD9TNN1-F1
#
_entry.id   AF-A0AAD9TNN1-F1
#
_cell.length_a   1.000
_cell.length_b   1.000
_cell.length_c   1.000
_cell.angle_alpha   90.00
_cell.angle_beta   90.00
_cell.angle_gamma   90.00
#
_symmetry.space_group_name_H-M   'P 1'
#
loop_
_entity.id
_entity.type
_entity.pdbx_description
1 polymer ?
#
loop_
_entity_poly.entity_id
_entity_poly.type
_entity_poly.pdbx_seq_one_letter_code
_entity_poly.pdbx_strand_id
1 'polypeptide(L)'
;MDKLGEAVVVLIPKVKSVRVTEFRPINPCNVVYKVVAKMVANSHKIVLDEIISQHQSAFVPRKLITDNMVIGFECIHYLRNKRDRKKGYTALKLDMSKAYDRVEWSFLKVIMERLEFEEGWISLVMKCWVQPHILF
;
A
#
# COMPACT_ATOMS: atom_id res chain seq x y z
N MET A 1 -13.75 -6.29 -25.05
CA MET A 1 -12.62 -5.90 -24.15
C MET A 1 -12.16 -7.12 -23.35
N ASP A 2 -12.39 -8.32 -23.89
CA ASP A 2 -12.52 -9.55 -23.07
C ASP A 2 -11.21 -10.32 -22.92
N LYS A 3 -10.12 -9.85 -23.54
CA LYS A 3 -8.76 -10.40 -23.39
C LYS A 3 -7.87 -9.62 -22.40
N LEU A 4 -8.38 -8.54 -21.80
CA LEU A 4 -7.59 -7.74 -20.85
C LEU A 4 -7.53 -8.36 -19.44
N GLY A 5 -8.41 -9.33 -19.15
CA GLY A 5 -8.58 -9.94 -17.82
C GLY A 5 -7.88 -11.29 -17.61
N GLU A 6 -7.12 -11.80 -18.58
CA GLU A 6 -6.35 -13.03 -18.39
C GLU A 6 -5.16 -12.78 -17.45
N ALA A 7 -5.27 -13.30 -16.22
CA ALA A 7 -4.24 -13.22 -15.20
C ALA A 7 -3.23 -14.36 -15.38
N VAL A 8 -1.99 -14.02 -15.75
CA VAL A 8 -0.87 -14.97 -15.70
C VAL A 8 -0.19 -14.82 -14.35
N VAL A 9 -0.09 -15.89 -13.57
CA VAL A 9 0.69 -15.88 -12.32
C VAL A 9 2.10 -16.36 -12.61
N VAL A 10 3.08 -15.51 -12.33
CA VAL A 10 4.51 -15.81 -12.44
C VAL A 10 5.09 -15.97 -11.04
N LEU A 11 5.78 -17.09 -10.79
CA LEU A 11 6.47 -17.32 -9.52
C LEU A 11 7.92 -16.84 -9.63
N ILE A 12 8.28 -15.83 -8.83
CA ILE A 12 9.66 -15.32 -8.76
C ILE A 12 10.35 -15.85 -7.51
N PRO A 13 11.52 -16.51 -7.61
CA PRO A 13 12.26 -17.00 -6.46
C PRO A 13 12.83 -15.83 -5.62
N LYS A 14 12.68 -15.89 -4.30
CA LYS A 14 13.24 -14.87 -3.38
C LYS A 14 14.75 -15.04 -3.14
N VAL A 15 15.27 -16.25 -3.29
CA VAL A 15 16.68 -16.63 -3.04
C VAL A 15 17.18 -17.60 -4.13
N LYS A 16 18.49 -17.88 -4.19
CA LYS A 16 19.08 -18.71 -5.27
C LYS A 16 18.69 -20.20 -5.23
N SER A 17 18.55 -20.78 -4.03
CA SER A 17 18.13 -22.17 -3.84
C SER A 17 16.86 -22.16 -3.01
N VAL A 18 15.73 -22.43 -3.65
CA VAL A 18 14.39 -22.11 -3.13
C VAL A 18 13.57 -23.34 -2.82
N ARG A 19 12.92 -23.32 -1.65
CA ARG A 19 11.74 -24.15 -1.37
C ARG A 19 10.49 -23.53 -1.97
N VAL A 20 9.43 -24.32 -2.14
CA VAL A 20 8.15 -23.86 -2.72
C VAL A 20 7.57 -22.64 -1.97
N THR A 21 7.78 -22.52 -0.66
CA THR A 21 7.32 -21.39 0.18
C THR A 21 8.09 -20.08 -0.04
N GLU A 22 9.23 -20.14 -0.73
CA GLU A 22 10.12 -18.98 -0.97
C GLU A 22 9.90 -18.37 -2.36
N PHE A 23 8.90 -18.81 -3.10
CA PHE A 23 8.43 -18.12 -4.29
C PHE A 23 7.52 -16.94 -3.91
N ARG A 24 7.65 -15.85 -4.65
CA ARG A 24 6.71 -14.74 -4.64
C ARG A 24 5.81 -14.89 -5.87
N PRO A 25 4.51 -15.14 -5.72
CA PRO A 25 3.58 -15.05 -6.84
C PRO A 25 3.45 -13.58 -7.24
N ILE A 26 3.52 -13.32 -8.54
CA ILE A 26 3.29 -12.02 -9.14
C ILE A 26 2.27 -12.21 -10.26
N ASN A 27 1.30 -11.31 -10.31
CA ASN A 27 0.35 -11.23 -11.41
C ASN A 27 0.71 -10.03 -12.31
N PRO A 28 1.55 -10.19 -13.34
CA PRO A 28 1.81 -9.14 -14.31
C PRO A 28 0.54 -8.72 -15.05
N CYS A 29 0.08 -7.50 -14.80
CA CYS A 29 -1.03 -6.92 -15.55
C CYS A 29 -0.61 -6.47 -16.96
N ASN A 30 -1.59 -6.38 -17.87
CA ASN A 30 -1.43 -5.82 -19.21
C ASN A 30 -0.87 -4.37 -19.16
N VAL A 31 -0.02 -4.02 -20.14
CA VAL A 31 0.57 -2.67 -20.26
C VAL A 31 -0.51 -1.57 -20.34
N VAL A 32 -1.59 -1.80 -21.09
CA VAL A 32 -2.71 -0.84 -21.18
C VAL A 32 -3.32 -0.61 -19.80
N TYR A 33 -3.54 -1.67 -19.03
CA TYR A 33 -4.02 -1.56 -17.66
C TYR A 33 -3.02 -0.79 -16.77
N LYS A 34 -1.71 -1.05 -16.90
CA LYS A 34 -0.67 -0.31 -16.17
C LYS A 34 -0.70 1.20 -16.48
N VAL A 35 -0.95 1.57 -17.74
CA VAL A 35 -1.08 2.98 -18.14
C VAL A 35 -2.29 3.61 -17.46
N VAL A 36 -3.47 2.97 -17.55
CA VAL A 36 -4.70 3.48 -16.90
C VAL A 36 -4.52 3.59 -15.38
N ALA A 37 -4.01 2.53 -14.73
CA ALA A 37 -3.73 2.54 -13.30
C ALA A 37 -2.73 3.64 -12.92
N LYS A 38 -1.74 3.93 -13.77
CA LYS A 38 -0.78 5.00 -13.54
C LYS A 38 -1.41 6.38 -13.66
N MET A 39 -2.32 6.58 -14.62
CA MET A 39 -3.08 7.84 -14.75
C MET A 39 -3.91 8.09 -13.49
N VAL A 40 -4.64 7.08 -13.01
CA VAL A 40 -5.41 7.14 -11.76
C VAL A 40 -4.52 7.40 -10.54
N ALA A 41 -3.35 6.76 -10.45
CA ALA A 41 -2.43 7.00 -9.35
C ALA A 41 -1.84 8.43 -9.39
N ASN A 42 -1.56 8.95 -10.58
CA ASN A 42 -1.01 10.29 -10.74
C ASN A 42 -2.02 11.39 -10.37
N SER A 43 -3.31 11.19 -10.63
CA SER A 43 -4.35 12.13 -10.18
C SER A 43 -4.60 12.05 -8.67
N HIS A 44 -4.40 10.91 -8.00
CA HIS A 44 -4.49 10.87 -6.53
C HIS A 44 -3.33 11.57 -5.84
N LYS A 45 -2.14 11.63 -6.48
CA LYS A 45 -0.96 12.24 -5.86
C LYS A 45 -1.17 13.69 -5.44
N ILE A 46 -2.00 14.44 -6.16
CA ILE A 46 -2.23 15.86 -5.87
C ILE A 46 -3.00 16.07 -4.56
N VAL A 47 -3.80 15.09 -4.12
CA VAL A 47 -4.60 15.16 -2.88
C VAL A 47 -3.98 14.35 -1.72
N LEU A 48 -2.93 13.58 -1.99
CA LEU A 48 -2.31 12.71 -0.98
C LEU A 48 -1.85 13.49 0.26
N ASP A 49 -1.25 14.67 0.07
CA ASP A 49 -0.70 15.48 1.16
C ASP A 49 -1.80 16.00 2.13
N GLU A 50 -3.06 16.06 1.69
CA GLU A 50 -4.20 16.48 2.51
C GLU A 50 -4.84 15.30 3.28
N ILE A 51 -4.74 14.08 2.73
CA ILE A 51 -5.44 12.89 3.25
C ILE A 51 -4.54 12.08 4.19
N ILE A 52 -3.22 12.07 3.97
CA ILE A 52 -2.29 11.22 4.72
C ILE A 52 -1.59 11.97 5.85
N SER A 53 -1.26 11.24 6.91
CA SER A 53 -0.45 11.79 8.01
C SER A 53 0.94 12.20 7.53
N GLN A 54 1.48 13.28 8.11
CA GLN A 54 2.86 13.70 7.88
C GLN A 54 3.87 12.58 8.19
N HIS A 55 3.57 11.71 9.15
CA HIS A 55 4.40 10.57 9.54
C HIS A 55 4.32 9.36 8.58
N GLN A 56 3.40 9.37 7.61
CA GLN A 56 3.36 8.36 6.56
C GLN A 56 4.36 8.72 5.47
N SER A 57 5.44 7.96 5.34
CA SER A 57 6.52 8.23 4.38
C SER A 57 6.64 7.21 3.25
N ALA A 58 6.18 5.97 3.46
CA ALA A 58 6.26 4.93 2.45
C ALA A 58 5.30 5.26 1.29
N PHE A 59 5.79 5.12 0.06
CA PHE A 59 5.03 5.33 -1.17
C PHE A 59 4.47 6.75 -1.38
N VAL A 60 5.00 7.74 -0.66
CA VAL A 60 4.65 9.15 -0.82
C VAL A 60 5.76 9.86 -1.61
N PRO A 61 5.41 10.66 -2.64
CA PRO A 61 6.41 11.45 -3.36
C PRO A 61 7.24 12.33 -2.41
N ARG A 62 8.54 12.46 -2.68
CA ARG A 62 9.48 13.30 -1.92
C ARG A 62 9.75 12.87 -0.47
N LYS A 63 9.29 11.69 -0.04
CA LYS A 63 9.66 11.11 1.26
C LYS A 63 10.61 9.94 1.07
N LEU A 64 11.66 9.88 1.87
CA LEU A 64 12.71 8.87 1.76
C LEU A 64 12.54 7.79 2.84
N ILE A 65 12.99 6.57 2.54
CA ILE A 65 12.97 5.47 3.52
C ILE A 65 13.82 5.78 4.75
N THR A 66 14.83 6.64 4.59
CA THR A 66 15.70 7.13 5.66
C THR A 66 14.93 7.94 6.70
N ASP A 67 13.86 8.64 6.30
CA ASP A 67 13.06 9.46 7.21
C ASP A 67 12.37 8.57 8.28
N ASN A 68 11.87 7.41 7.85
CA ASN A 68 11.32 6.41 8.79
C ASN A 68 12.36 5.83 9.73
N MET A 69 13.57 5.61 9.24
CA MET A 69 14.66 5.07 10.04
C MET A 69 15.00 6.05 11.17
N VAL A 70 15.06 7.35 10.87
CA VAL A 70 15.28 8.42 11.86
C VAL A 70 14.16 8.42 12.90
N ILE A 71 12.89 8.45 12.48
CA ILE A 71 11.74 8.42 13.40
C ILE A 71 11.80 7.19 14.32
N GLY A 72 12.15 6.03 13.78
CA GLY A 72 12.33 4.80 14.56
C GLY A 72 13.44 4.91 15.60
N PHE A 73 14.59 5.47 15.23
CA PHE A 73 15.69 5.71 16.17
C PHE A 73 15.33 6.71 17.26
N GLU A 74 14.66 7.80 16.92
CA GLU A 74 14.20 8.79 17.88
C GLU A 74 13.22 8.18 18.88
N CYS A 75 12.27 7.34 18.41
CA CYS A 75 11.35 6.60 19.27
C CYS A 75 12.10 5.70 20.26
N ILE A 76 13.09 4.91 19.79
CA ILE A 76 13.89 4.03 20.65
C ILE A 76 14.73 4.84 21.64
N HIS A 77 15.38 5.91 21.16
CA HIS A 77 16.20 6.80 21.97
C HIS A 77 15.39 7.44 23.09
N TYR A 78 14.20 7.95 22.76
CA TYR A 78 13.25 8.51 23.71
C TYR A 78 12.87 7.50 24.79
N LEU A 79 12.52 6.27 24.41
CA LEU A 79 12.18 5.21 25.35
C LEU A 79 13.33 4.84 26.29
N ARG A 80 14.57 4.82 25.79
CA ARG A 80 15.78 4.53 26.59
C ARG A 80 16.12 5.65 27.58
N ASN A 81 15.91 6.90 27.18
CA ASN A 81 16.33 8.05 27.98
C ASN A 81 15.24 8.58 28.92
N LYS A 82 14.03 8.03 28.84
CA LYS A 82 12.94 8.42 29.73
C LYS A 82 13.13 7.84 31.12
N ARG A 83 13.41 8.73 32.08
CA ARG A 83 13.68 8.37 33.49
C ARG A 83 12.46 8.49 34.41
N ASP A 84 11.34 8.99 33.89
CA ASP A 84 10.12 9.17 34.66
C ASP A 84 9.47 7.81 34.97
N ARG A 85 9.52 7.39 36.24
CA ARG A 85 8.98 6.10 36.71
C ARG A 85 7.45 6.09 36.82
N LYS A 86 6.77 7.23 36.71
CA LYS A 86 5.31 7.31 36.90
C LYS A 86 4.51 6.88 35.66
N LYS A 87 5.11 6.89 34.47
CA LYS A 87 4.46 6.48 33.21
C LYS A 87 5.38 5.55 32.41
N GLY A 88 4.96 4.32 32.18
CA GLY A 88 5.62 3.37 31.29
C GLY A 88 5.30 3.69 29.83
N TYR A 89 6.29 3.55 28.96
CA TYR A 89 6.12 3.71 27.51
C TYR A 89 6.61 2.45 26.81
N THR A 90 5.97 2.07 25.71
CA THR A 90 6.31 0.87 24.95
C THR A 90 6.21 1.18 23.46
N ALA A 91 7.17 0.69 22.68
CA ALA A 91 7.09 0.72 21.23
C ALA A 91 6.26 -0.47 20.74
N LEU A 92 5.25 -0.20 19.92
CA LEU A 92 4.45 -1.22 19.26
C LEU A 92 4.83 -1.27 17.78
N LYS A 93 5.34 -2.42 17.32
CA LYS A 93 5.59 -2.69 15.90
C LYS A 93 4.43 -3.50 15.35
N LEU A 94 3.72 -2.92 14.39
CA LEU A 94 2.62 -3.58 13.68
C LEU A 94 3.08 -3.91 12.25
N ASP A 95 2.77 -5.13 11.79
CA ASP A 95 3.01 -5.56 10.43
C ASP A 95 1.76 -6.27 9.89
N MET A 96 1.36 -5.94 8.66
CA MET A 96 0.15 -6.48 8.04
C MET A 96 0.52 -7.64 7.13
N SER A 97 0.08 -8.85 7.50
CA SER A 97 0.30 -10.02 6.63
C SER A 97 -0.50 -9.85 5.34
N LYS A 98 0.16 -10.02 4.19
CA LYS A 98 -0.49 -9.98 2.87
C LYS A 98 -1.37 -8.74 2.67
N ALA A 99 -0.83 -7.56 3.02
CA ALA A 99 -1.59 -6.31 3.05
C ALA A 99 -2.37 -6.03 1.74
N TYR A 100 -1.79 -6.34 0.58
CA TYR A 100 -2.42 -6.14 -0.74
C TYR A 100 -3.48 -7.20 -1.08
N ASP A 101 -3.34 -8.42 -0.57
CA ASP A 101 -4.29 -9.53 -0.84
C ASP A 101 -5.52 -9.44 0.07
N ARG A 102 -5.42 -8.71 1.19
CA ARG A 102 -6.45 -8.61 2.23
C ARG A 102 -7.16 -7.26 2.28
N VAL A 103 -6.94 -6.39 1.29
CA VAL A 103 -7.66 -5.11 1.22
C VAL A 103 -9.13 -5.39 0.92
N GLU A 104 -10.02 -4.86 1.78
CA GLU A 104 -11.44 -4.90 1.52
C GLU A 104 -11.86 -3.73 0.61
N TRP A 105 -12.25 -4.02 -0.63
CA TRP A 105 -12.56 -2.99 -1.62
C TRP A 105 -13.80 -2.17 -1.27
N SER A 106 -14.79 -2.77 -0.60
CA SER A 106 -15.97 -2.07 -0.06
C SER A 106 -15.58 -1.00 0.95
N PHE A 107 -14.64 -1.32 1.85
CA PHE A 107 -14.12 -0.34 2.81
C PHE A 107 -13.46 0.85 2.10
N LEU A 108 -12.66 0.58 1.07
CA LEU A 108 -11.98 1.63 0.31
C LEU A 108 -12.97 2.57 -0.42
N LYS A 109 -14.04 2.01 -0.99
CA LYS A 109 -15.13 2.79 -1.58
C LYS A 109 -15.75 3.74 -0.55
N VAL A 110 -16.09 3.23 0.63
CA VAL A 110 -16.68 4.02 1.72
C VAL A 110 -15.73 5.13 2.17
N ILE A 111 -14.43 4.86 2.27
CA ILE A 111 -13.43 5.90 2.62
C ILE A 111 -13.38 6.99 1.55
N MET A 112 -13.40 6.64 0.26
CA MET A 112 -13.43 7.64 -0.81
C MET A 112 -14.71 8.48 -0.81
N GLU A 113 -15.86 7.87 -0.53
CA GLU A 113 -17.13 8.60 -0.35
C GLU A 113 -17.06 9.57 0.83
N ARG A 114 -16.44 9.15 1.94
CA ARG A 114 -16.24 10.00 3.14
C ARG A 114 -15.24 11.14 2.94
N LEU A 115 -14.31 10.96 2.01
CA LEU A 115 -13.36 12.00 1.58
C LEU A 115 -13.95 12.87 0.46
N GLU A 116 -15.23 12.71 0.14
CA GLU A 116 -15.99 13.53 -0.81
C GLU A 116 -15.42 13.49 -2.25
N PHE A 117 -14.84 12.36 -2.65
CA PHE A 117 -14.49 12.14 -4.05
C PHE A 117 -15.76 12.07 -4.92
N GLU A 118 -15.66 12.59 -6.14
CA GLU A 118 -16.75 12.56 -7.12
C GLU A 118 -17.15 11.12 -7.47
N GLU A 119 -18.45 10.85 -7.62
CA GLU A 119 -18.98 9.49 -7.77
C GLU A 119 -18.45 8.79 -9.03
N GLY A 120 -18.35 9.50 -10.16
CA GLY A 120 -17.75 9.02 -11.39
C GLY A 120 -16.28 8.62 -11.20
N TRP A 121 -15.52 9.39 -10.43
CA TRP A 121 -14.15 9.08 -10.05
C TRP A 121 -14.06 7.81 -9.20
N ILE A 122 -14.89 7.69 -8.17
CA ILE A 122 -14.97 6.48 -7.33
C ILE A 122 -15.32 5.27 -8.22
N SER A 123 -16.31 5.40 -9.11
CA SER A 123 -16.71 4.35 -10.05
C SER A 123 -15.56 3.92 -10.96
N LEU A 124 -14.78 4.87 -11.48
CA LEU A 124 -13.60 4.59 -12.32
C LEU A 124 -12.53 3.81 -11.55
N VAL A 125 -12.21 4.26 -10.33
CA VAL A 125 -11.22 3.63 -9.47
C VAL A 125 -11.64 2.22 -9.09
N MET A 126 -12.90 2.03 -8.69
CA MET A 126 -13.46 0.73 -8.36
C MET A 126 -13.47 -0.21 -9.57
N LYS A 127 -13.80 0.27 -10.77
CA LYS A 127 -13.68 -0.54 -12.00
C LYS A 127 -12.24 -0.95 -12.27
N CYS A 128 -11.27 -0.06 -12.07
CA CYS A 128 -9.86 -0.40 -12.25
C CYS A 128 -9.42 -1.50 -11.28
N TRP A 129 -9.80 -1.43 -10.00
CA TRP A 129 -9.27 -2.36 -8.99
C TRP A 129 -10.05 -3.67 -8.86
N VAL A 130 -11.35 -3.67 -9.17
CA VAL A 130 -12.21 -4.86 -9.04
C VAL A 130 -12.22 -5.71 -10.32
N GLN A 131 -11.92 -5.15 -11.49
CA GLN A 131 -12.03 -5.89 -12.75
C GLN A 131 -10.94 -6.93 -13.05
N PRO A 132 -9.65 -6.77 -12.70
CA PRO A 132 -8.75 -7.87 -12.90
C PRO A 132 -9.07 -8.85 -11.76
N HIS A 133 -9.42 -10.08 -12.12
CA HIS A 133 -9.46 -11.26 -11.24
C HIS A 133 -8.04 -11.49 -10.66
N ILE A 134 -7.50 -10.53 -9.91
CA ILE A 134 -6.31 -10.65 -9.08
C ILE A 134 -6.79 -11.32 -7.80
N LEU A 135 -7.23 -12.57 -7.97
CA LEU A 135 -7.24 -13.52 -6.88
C LEU A 135 -5.78 -13.79 -6.54
N PHE A 136 -5.35 -13.35 -5.37
CA PHE A 136 -4.27 -13.98 -4.62
C PHE A 136 -4.88 -14.85 -3.51
#